data_AF-A0A8D2G2W5-F1
#
_entry.id   AF-A0A8D2G2W5-F1
#
_cell.length_a   1.000
_cell.length_b   1.000
_cell.length_c   1.000
_cell.angle_alpha   90.00
_cell.angle_beta   90.00
_cell.angle_gamma   90.00
#
_symmetry.space_group_name_H-M   'P 1'
#
loop_
_entity.id
_entity.type
_entity.pdbx_description
1 polymer ?
#
loop_
_entity_poly.entity_id
_entity_poly.type
_entity_poly.pdbx_seq_one_letter_code
_entity_poly.pdbx_strand_id
1 'polypeptide(L)'
;MGKQEKTRKYATMKRMLSLGDQRLKEKDRLKPKKKEKKDPSMLKEREIPQYPTCLFFQYNTQLGPPYHILIDTNLCQLFHKSRTGLSAVHDGLSVCQVYSLYN
;
A
#
# COMPACT_ATOMS: atom_id res chain seq x y z
N MET A 1 14.82 -51.66 29.94
CA MET A 1 13.91 -50.91 29.05
C MET A 1 12.82 -50.28 29.91
N GLY A 2 12.91 -48.99 30.22
CA GLY A 2 12.00 -48.32 31.17
C GLY A 2 10.61 -48.07 30.58
N LYS A 3 9.56 -48.47 31.30
CA LYS A 3 8.16 -48.23 30.93
C LYS A 3 7.84 -46.74 31.08
N GLN A 4 7.31 -46.09 30.05
CA GLN A 4 6.90 -44.69 30.15
C GLN A 4 5.67 -44.56 31.07
N GLU A 5 5.83 -43.86 32.19
CA GLU A 5 4.76 -43.69 33.20
C GLU A 5 3.67 -42.71 32.78
N LYS A 6 3.95 -41.80 31.82
CA LYS A 6 3.02 -40.74 31.42
C LYS A 6 2.72 -40.81 29.92
N THR A 7 1.44 -40.96 29.60
CA THR A 7 0.94 -40.91 28.23
C THR A 7 0.95 -39.47 27.72
N ARG A 8 1.29 -39.28 26.44
CA ARG A 8 1.28 -37.97 25.80
C ARG A 8 -0.17 -37.52 25.58
N LYS A 9 -0.45 -36.25 25.85
CA LYS A 9 -1.75 -35.64 25.53
C LYS A 9 -1.76 -35.26 24.05
N TYR A 10 -2.78 -35.69 23.32
CA TYR A 10 -3.00 -35.32 21.93
C TYR A 10 -3.58 -33.89 21.84
N ALA A 11 -3.31 -33.18 20.74
CA ALA A 11 -3.77 -31.81 20.47
C ALA A 11 -3.28 -30.72 21.46
N THR A 12 -2.12 -30.89 22.10
CA THR A 12 -1.50 -29.83 22.89
C THR A 12 -1.02 -28.68 21.99
N MET A 13 -1.70 -27.53 22.08
CA MET A 13 -1.31 -26.30 21.39
C MET A 13 -0.45 -25.40 22.31
N LYS A 14 0.35 -24.51 21.71
CA LYS A 14 1.04 -23.44 22.45
C LYS A 14 0.00 -22.54 23.14
N ARG A 15 0.19 -22.22 24.42
CA ARG A 15 -0.73 -21.35 25.17
C ARG A 15 -0.83 -19.98 24.48
N MET A 16 -2.04 -19.62 24.07
CA MET A 16 -2.36 -18.30 23.54
C MET A 16 -2.89 -17.40 24.66
N LEU A 17 -2.72 -16.09 24.51
CA LEU A 17 -3.29 -15.11 25.43
C LEU A 17 -4.83 -15.12 25.32
N SER A 18 -5.52 -15.23 26.45
CA SER A 18 -6.99 -15.18 26.48
C SER A 18 -7.50 -13.73 26.45
N LEU A 19 -8.71 -13.52 25.95
CA LEU A 19 -9.36 -12.20 25.98
C LEU A 19 -9.65 -11.68 27.39
N GLY A 20 -9.65 -12.57 28.40
CA GLY A 20 -9.86 -12.23 29.81
C GLY A 20 -8.57 -11.97 30.60
N ASP A 21 -7.40 -12.02 29.96
CA ASP A 21 -6.13 -11.81 30.67
C ASP A 21 -6.05 -10.38 31.24
N GLN A 22 -5.71 -10.25 32.52
CA GLN A 22 -5.59 -8.97 33.21
C GLN A 22 -4.50 -8.06 32.62
N ARG A 23 -3.52 -8.64 31.92
CA ARG A 23 -2.46 -7.91 31.20
C ARG A 23 -2.96 -7.26 29.91
N LEU A 24 -4.11 -7.69 29.38
CA LEU A 24 -4.70 -7.16 28.16
C LEU A 24 -5.49 -5.88 28.45
N LYS A 25 -5.14 -4.78 27.78
CA LYS A 25 -5.87 -3.51 27.89
C LYS A 25 -7.28 -3.68 27.33
N GLU A 26 -8.25 -3.00 27.93
CA GLU A 26 -9.66 -3.12 27.54
C GLU A 26 -9.92 -2.78 26.06
N LYS A 27 -9.10 -1.90 25.48
CA LYS A 27 -9.13 -1.55 24.05
C LYS A 27 -8.82 -2.75 23.13
N ASP A 28 -7.94 -3.65 23.57
CA ASP A 28 -7.52 -4.84 22.82
C ASP A 28 -8.44 -6.04 23.08
N ARG A 29 -9.30 -5.96 24.12
CA ARG A 29 -10.35 -6.94 24.42
C ARG A 29 -11.55 -6.80 23.49
N LEU A 30 -11.81 -5.58 23.03
CA LEU A 30 -12.89 -5.29 22.10
C LEU A 30 -12.51 -5.88 20.74
N LYS A 31 -13.29 -6.88 20.28
CA LYS A 31 -13.22 -7.30 18.88
C LYS A 31 -13.40 -6.04 18.02
N PRO A 32 -12.57 -5.82 16.98
CA PRO A 32 -12.75 -4.67 16.10
C PRO A 32 -14.22 -4.66 15.66
N LYS A 33 -14.91 -3.53 15.90
CA LYS A 33 -16.31 -3.37 15.53
C LYS A 33 -16.44 -3.83 14.09
N LYS A 34 -17.08 -4.98 13.85
CA LYS A 34 -17.44 -5.39 12.50
C LYS A 34 -18.19 -4.19 11.93
N LYS A 35 -17.70 -3.64 10.81
CA LYS A 35 -18.39 -2.59 10.06
C LYS A 35 -19.86 -2.98 10.03
N GLU A 36 -20.71 -2.15 10.61
CA GLU A 36 -22.14 -2.41 10.69
C GLU A 36 -22.64 -2.80 9.31
N LYS A 37 -23.47 -3.84 9.25
CA LYS A 37 -24.11 -4.24 7.99
C LYS A 37 -25.00 -3.07 7.60
N LYS A 38 -24.53 -2.22 6.69
CA LYS A 38 -25.30 -1.09 6.13
C LYS A 38 -26.70 -1.60 5.77
N ASP A 39 -27.72 -0.91 6.28
CA ASP A 39 -29.13 -1.25 6.07
C ASP A 39 -29.44 -1.45 4.58
N PRO A 40 -30.27 -2.45 4.20
CA PRO A 40 -30.56 -2.76 2.80
C PRO A 40 -31.34 -1.65 2.09
N SER A 41 -31.96 -0.71 2.83
CA SER A 41 -32.72 0.43 2.30
C SER A 41 -31.88 1.68 2.06
N MET A 42 -30.64 1.72 2.55
CA MET A 42 -29.73 2.83 2.30
C MET A 42 -29.06 2.58 0.95
N LEU A 43 -29.21 3.53 0.01
CA LEU A 43 -28.54 3.49 -1.28
C LEU A 43 -27.05 3.21 -1.06
N LYS A 44 -26.61 2.00 -1.41
CA LYS A 44 -25.19 1.66 -1.43
C LYS A 44 -24.58 2.47 -2.55
N GLU A 45 -24.01 3.62 -2.23
CA GLU A 45 -23.10 4.33 -3.12
C GLU A 45 -22.01 3.35 -3.52
N ARG A 46 -22.11 2.87 -4.76
CA ARG A 46 -21.05 2.08 -5.39
C ARG A 46 -20.09 3.10 -5.93
N GLU A 47 -18.99 3.30 -5.22
CA GLU A 47 -17.84 4.04 -5.74
C GLU A 47 -17.25 3.23 -6.89
N ILE A 48 -17.77 3.45 -8.09
CA ILE A 48 -17.17 2.91 -9.32
C ILE A 48 -16.12 3.93 -9.73
N PRO A 49 -14.83 3.55 -9.77
CA PRO A 49 -13.80 4.48 -10.24
C PRO A 49 -14.11 4.87 -11.68
N GLN A 50 -14.33 6.17 -11.90
CA GLN A 50 -14.60 6.70 -13.22
C GLN A 50 -13.29 6.72 -14.03
N TYR A 51 -13.38 6.32 -15.30
CA TYR A 51 -12.23 6.41 -16.20
C TYR A 51 -11.93 7.89 -16.49
N PRO A 52 -10.67 8.33 -16.42
CA PRO A 52 -10.33 9.72 -16.72
C PRO A 52 -10.62 10.04 -18.19
N THR A 53 -11.18 11.22 -18.45
CA THR A 53 -11.58 11.70 -19.78
C THR A 53 -10.41 11.89 -20.75
N CYS A 54 -9.19 11.88 -20.22
CA CYS A 54 -7.95 12.25 -20.89
C CYS A 54 -7.24 11.05 -21.53
N LEU A 55 -7.79 9.85 -21.33
CA LEU A 55 -7.24 8.60 -21.84
C LEU A 55 -8.09 8.12 -23.03
N PHE A 56 -7.49 8.02 -24.21
CA PHE A 56 -8.03 7.32 -25.37
C PHE A 56 -7.53 5.88 -25.35
N PHE A 57 -8.36 4.94 -24.87
CA PHE A 57 -7.88 3.63 -24.42
C PHE A 57 -6.68 3.84 -23.49
N GLN A 58 -5.53 3.20 -23.72
CA GLN A 58 -4.34 3.38 -22.88
C GLN A 58 -3.49 4.61 -23.23
N TYR A 59 -3.85 5.38 -24.26
CA TYR A 59 -3.07 6.54 -24.71
C TYR A 59 -3.51 7.82 -23.98
N ASN A 60 -2.57 8.53 -23.36
CA ASN A 60 -2.84 9.79 -22.68
C ASN A 60 -2.63 10.99 -23.61
N THR A 61 -3.73 11.67 -23.95
CA THR A 61 -3.71 12.83 -24.86
C THR A 61 -3.20 14.11 -24.19
N GLN A 62 -3.09 14.14 -22.86
CA GLN A 62 -2.55 15.29 -22.11
C GLN A 62 -1.03 15.32 -22.05
N LEU A 63 -0.36 14.23 -22.41
CA LEU A 63 1.10 14.19 -22.46
C LEU A 63 1.58 14.89 -23.73
N GLY A 64 1.72 16.22 -23.63
CA GLY A 64 2.35 17.05 -24.65
C GLY A 64 3.43 17.95 -24.02
N PRO A 65 4.31 18.55 -24.83
CA PRO A 65 5.26 19.55 -24.34
C PRO A 65 4.53 20.77 -23.77
N PRO A 66 5.00 21.36 -22.65
CA PRO A 66 6.11 20.92 -21.80
C PRO A 66 5.74 19.72 -20.91
N TYR A 67 6.57 18.67 -20.90
CA TYR A 67 6.29 17.50 -20.08
C TYR A 67 6.55 17.76 -18.60
N HIS A 68 5.63 17.33 -17.75
CA HIS A 68 5.78 17.37 -16.29
C HIS A 68 6.28 16.01 -15.80
N ILE A 69 7.53 15.97 -15.31
CA ILE A 69 8.16 14.73 -14.84
C ILE A 69 8.36 14.83 -13.32
N LEU A 70 7.79 13.86 -12.60
CA LEU A 70 8.03 13.68 -11.17
C LEU A 70 9.28 12.83 -10.96
N ILE A 71 10.21 13.33 -10.15
CA ILE A 71 11.46 12.64 -9.83
C ILE A 71 11.45 12.21 -8.37
N ASP A 72 11.69 10.92 -8.14
CA ASP A 72 11.84 10.33 -6.80
C ASP A 72 13.33 10.25 -6.39
N THR A 73 13.57 10.14 -5.09
CA THR A 73 14.86 9.92 -4.44
C THR A 73 15.66 8.76 -5.05
N ASN A 74 15.00 7.65 -5.37
CA ASN A 74 15.65 6.48 -5.99
C ASN A 74 16.19 6.80 -7.39
N LEU A 75 15.46 7.62 -8.15
CA LEU A 75 15.87 8.04 -9.49
C LEU A 75 17.03 9.03 -9.43
N CYS A 76 17.03 9.96 -8.46
CA CYS A 76 18.17 10.84 -8.18
C CYS A 76 19.44 10.04 -7.82
N GLN A 77 19.32 8.99 -7.00
CA GLN A 77 20.43 8.12 -6.66
C GLN A 77 20.98 7.35 -7.88
N LEU A 78 20.09 6.95 -8.79
CA LEU A 78 20.50 6.30 -10.04
C LEU A 78 21.30 7.27 -10.93
N PHE A 79 20.80 8.49 -11.15
CA PHE A 79 21.50 9.52 -11.93
C PHE A 79 22.87 9.87 -11.36
N HIS A 80 22.97 9.95 -10.03
CA HIS A 80 24.25 10.19 -9.36
C HIS A 80 25.25 9.04 -9.61
N LYS A 81 24.79 7.79 -9.58
CA LYS A 81 25.64 6.62 -9.85
C LYS A 81 26.05 6.48 -11.32
N SER A 82 25.13 6.75 -12.24
CA SER A 82 25.36 6.61 -13.69
C SER A 82 26.06 7.81 -14.33
N ARG A 83 26.25 8.91 -13.60
CA ARG A 83 26.75 10.21 -14.11
C ARG A 83 25.93 10.77 -15.27
N THR A 84 24.73 10.25 -15.51
CA THR A 84 23.77 10.83 -16.46
C THR A 84 23.03 11.96 -15.77
N GLY A 85 23.21 13.18 -16.27
CA GLY A 85 22.54 14.36 -15.75
C GLY A 85 21.06 14.39 -16.10
N LEU A 86 20.29 15.18 -15.35
CA LEU A 86 18.90 15.52 -15.67
C LEU A 86 18.75 16.18 -17.06
N SER A 87 19.84 16.75 -17.60
CA SER A 87 19.91 17.26 -18.97
C SER A 87 19.62 16.20 -20.03
N ALA A 88 20.01 14.94 -19.81
CA ALA A 88 19.73 13.86 -20.76
C ALA A 88 18.21 13.62 -20.95
N VAL A 89 17.40 13.94 -19.93
CA VAL A 89 15.93 13.88 -20.02
C VAL A 89 15.38 15.04 -20.84
N HIS A 90 16.03 16.21 -20.78
CA HIS A 90 15.68 17.37 -21.58
C HIS A 90 16.10 17.22 -23.05
N ASP A 91 17.20 16.53 -23.32
CA ASP A 91 17.67 16.26 -24.68
C ASP A 91 16.79 15.20 -25.39
N GLY A 92 16.25 14.24 -24.64
CA GLY A 92 15.35 13.20 -25.16
C GLY A 92 13.89 13.63 -25.30
N LEU A 93 13.44 14.63 -24.55
CA LEU A 93 12.08 15.17 -24.59
C LEU A 93 12.19 16.68 -24.72
N SER A 94 11.97 17.19 -25.93
CA SER A 94 12.02 18.63 -26.21
C SER A 94 11.04 19.36 -25.28
N VAL A 95 11.60 20.08 -24.31
CA VAL A 95 10.91 20.86 -23.26
C VAL A 95 10.27 20.01 -22.16
N CYS A 96 11.02 19.81 -21.07
CA CYS A 96 10.54 19.21 -19.81
C CYS A 96 10.63 20.21 -18.66
N GLN A 97 9.56 20.31 -17.86
CA GLN A 97 9.59 20.99 -16.56
C GLN A 97 9.78 19.93 -15.46
N VAL A 98 10.96 19.96 -14.84
CA VAL A 98 11.33 19.03 -13.77
C VAL A 98 10.84 19.59 -12.43
N TYR A 99 9.96 18.84 -11.77
CA TYR A 99 9.50 19.17 -10.42
C TYR A 99 10.12 18.18 -9.43
N SER A 100 10.88 18.71 -8.47
CA SER A 100 11.41 17.93 -7.36
C SER A 100 10.37 17.91 -6.25
N LEU A 101 9.91 16.73 -5.86
CA LEU A 101 9.04 16.55 -4.69
C LEU A 101 9.91 16.61 -3.43
N TYR A 102 10.43 17.78 -3.10
CA TYR A 102 10.90 18.08 -1.74
C TYR A 102 9.78 18.81 -1.01
N ASN A 103 9.26 18.21 0.05
CA ASN A 103 8.89 18.96 1.25
C ASN A 103 10.11 19.01 2.15
#